data_AF-A0ABD5ERB3-F1
#
_entry.id   AF-A0ABD5ERB3-F1
#
_cell.length_a   1.000
_cell.length_b   1.000
_cell.length_c   1.000
_cell.angle_alpha   90.00
_cell.angle_beta   90.00
_cell.angle_gamma   90.00
#
_symmetry.space_group_name_H-M   'P 1'
#
loop_
_entity.id
_entity.type
_entity.pdbx_description
1 polymer ?
#
loop_
_entity_poly.entity_id
_entity_poly.type
_entity_poly.pdbx_seq_one_letter_code
_entity_poly.pdbx_strand_id
1 'polypeptide(L)'
;MENKFEIDVTKIRNDARAHMDEGPVTKTYGADRERLIEVLNQVVATEIVCYLRYSQHAIAATGIDRAQVAAEFTEHATQEMQHGLWAAERVSQLGGKPDFDPTTLKERSHTEYVTTDETDLKRMLQENLIAERIVITTYQEMIRWIGESDPTTRRMLERILEEEEEHADDLSDLLGI
;
A
#
# COMPACT_ATOMS: atom_id res chain seq x y z
N MET A 1 27.78 -30.61 -6.92
CA MET A 1 27.93 -30.69 -5.45
C MET A 1 26.53 -30.63 -4.87
N GLU A 2 26.14 -31.58 -4.01
CA GLU A 2 24.90 -31.48 -3.25
C GLU A 2 24.94 -30.22 -2.40
N ASN A 3 24.01 -29.29 -2.63
CA ASN A 3 23.82 -28.13 -1.77
C ASN A 3 23.16 -28.63 -0.48
N LYS A 4 23.97 -29.00 0.52
CA LYS A 4 23.48 -29.45 1.82
C LYS A 4 23.12 -28.24 2.66
N PHE A 5 21.82 -28.05 2.86
CA PHE A 5 21.29 -27.06 3.80
C PHE A 5 21.58 -27.50 5.23
N GLU A 6 22.28 -26.67 6.00
CA GLU A 6 22.58 -26.90 7.42
C GLU A 6 22.24 -25.65 8.24
N ILE A 7 21.64 -25.83 9.42
CA ILE A 7 21.27 -24.76 10.35
C ILE A 7 21.82 -25.07 11.74
N ASP A 8 22.46 -24.09 12.38
CA ASP A 8 22.81 -24.15 13.81
C ASP A 8 21.63 -23.71 14.69
N VAL A 9 20.77 -24.67 15.03
CA VAL A 9 19.58 -24.43 15.86
C VAL A 9 19.95 -24.01 17.29
N THR A 10 21.11 -24.42 17.81
CA THR A 10 21.54 -24.03 19.16
C THR A 10 21.86 -22.55 19.21
N LYS A 11 22.62 -22.05 18.24
CA LYS A 11 22.89 -20.61 18.09
C LYS A 11 21.60 -19.82 17.92
N ILE A 12 20.70 -20.25 17.03
CA ILE A 12 19.40 -19.58 16.81
C ILE A 12 18.60 -19.47 18.11
N ARG A 13 18.51 -20.55 18.90
CA ARG A 13 17.79 -20.51 20.20
C ARG A 13 18.43 -19.56 21.19
N ASN A 14 19.76 -19.45 21.21
CA ASN A 14 20.46 -18.54 22.10
C ASN A 14 20.29 -17.08 21.67
N ASP A 15 20.39 -16.80 20.37
CA ASP A 15 20.10 -15.47 19.80
C ASP A 15 18.64 -15.07 20.08
N ALA A 16 17.67 -15.94 19.84
CA ALA A 16 16.26 -15.67 20.11
C ALA A 16 15.99 -15.29 21.58
N ARG A 17 16.67 -15.94 22.53
CA ARG A 17 16.53 -15.59 23.96
C ARG A 17 17.19 -14.27 24.33
N ALA A 18 18.26 -13.90 23.62
CA ALA A 18 19.01 -12.68 23.92
C ALA A 18 18.37 -11.41 23.36
N HIS A 19 17.53 -11.53 22.32
CA HIS A 19 16.95 -10.41 21.56
C HIS A 19 15.41 -10.52 21.49
N MET A 20 14.77 -11.00 22.55
CA MET A 20 13.30 -11.18 22.59
C MET A 20 12.53 -9.85 22.46
N ASP A 21 13.18 -8.74 22.81
CA ASP A 21 12.66 -7.38 22.73
C ASP A 21 12.62 -6.82 21.30
N GLU A 22 13.30 -7.45 20.33
CA GLU A 22 13.27 -7.07 18.91
C GLU A 22 12.04 -7.64 18.15
N GLY A 23 11.15 -8.36 18.85
CA GLY A 23 9.91 -8.89 18.28
C GLY A 23 10.17 -9.94 17.18
N PRO A 24 9.48 -9.86 16.03
CA PRO A 24 9.66 -10.85 14.95
C PRO A 24 10.92 -10.60 14.11
N VAL A 25 11.66 -9.51 14.35
CA VAL A 25 12.89 -9.20 13.63
C VAL A 25 14.03 -10.01 14.25
N THR A 26 14.80 -10.70 13.40
CA THR A 26 15.94 -11.51 13.83
C THR A 26 17.23 -10.96 13.24
N LYS A 27 18.38 -11.33 13.80
CA LYS A 27 19.70 -10.93 13.27
C LYS A 27 19.97 -11.32 11.82
N THR A 28 19.21 -12.28 11.29
CA THR A 28 19.32 -12.72 9.89
C THR A 28 18.46 -11.89 8.94
N TYR A 29 17.76 -10.87 9.44
CA TYR A 29 16.98 -9.96 8.62
C TYR A 29 17.89 -9.20 7.66
N GLY A 30 17.63 -9.35 6.36
CA GLY A 30 18.57 -8.95 5.31
C GLY A 30 18.33 -7.57 4.71
N ALA A 31 17.22 -6.90 5.06
CA ALA A 31 16.86 -5.59 4.52
C ALA A 31 17.39 -4.45 5.40
N ASP A 32 17.60 -3.29 4.79
CA ASP A 32 17.75 -2.02 5.51
C ASP A 32 16.39 -1.67 6.15
N ARG A 33 16.24 -2.05 7.42
CA ARG A 33 14.99 -1.94 8.16
C ARG A 33 14.52 -0.51 8.31
N GLU A 34 15.43 0.43 8.58
CA GLU A 34 15.07 1.85 8.76
C GLU A 34 14.55 2.42 7.45
N ARG A 35 15.24 2.15 6.34
CA ARG A 35 14.77 2.57 5.02
C ARG A 35 13.44 1.91 4.63
N LEU A 36 13.25 0.63 4.94
CA LEU A 36 12.00 -0.06 4.65
C LEU A 36 10.82 0.51 5.44
N ILE A 37 11.02 0.85 6.72
CA ILE A 37 10.01 1.52 7.54
C ILE A 37 9.63 2.88 6.96
N GLU A 38 10.59 3.64 6.46
CA GLU A 38 10.34 4.92 5.79
C GLU A 38 9.48 4.74 4.53
N VAL A 39 9.88 3.80 3.66
CA VAL A 39 9.15 3.48 2.42
C VAL A 39 7.73 2.99 2.72
N LEU A 40 7.55 2.11 3.71
CA LEU A 40 6.22 1.65 4.11
C LEU A 40 5.35 2.75 4.70
N ASN A 41 5.93 3.76 5.35
CA ASN A 41 5.17 4.94 5.74
C ASN A 41 4.79 5.83 4.55
N GLN A 42 5.48 5.75 3.40
CA GLN A 42 5.01 6.37 2.16
C GLN A 42 3.83 5.60 1.56
N VAL A 43 3.84 4.27 1.63
CA VAL A 43 2.69 3.40 1.29
C VAL A 43 1.49 3.79 2.15
N VAL A 44 1.63 3.80 3.49
CA VAL A 44 0.55 4.24 4.41
C VAL A 44 0.01 5.62 4.02
N ALA A 45 0.87 6.58 3.69
CA ALA A 45 0.40 7.91 3.32
C ALA A 45 -0.38 7.92 1.99
N THR A 46 0.10 7.16 1.00
CA THR A 46 -0.49 7.06 -0.33
C THR A 46 -1.88 6.44 -0.27
N GLU A 47 -2.00 5.27 0.37
CA GLU A 47 -3.27 4.55 0.55
C GLU A 47 -4.30 5.38 1.33
N ILE A 48 -3.87 6.11 2.37
CA ILE A 48 -4.78 6.97 3.13
C ILE A 48 -5.24 8.18 2.32
N VAL A 49 -4.38 8.76 1.48
CA VAL A 49 -4.79 9.83 0.55
C VAL A 49 -5.77 9.30 -0.50
N CYS A 50 -5.54 8.11 -1.05
CA CYS A 50 -6.46 7.45 -1.98
C CYS A 50 -7.80 7.13 -1.33
N TYR A 51 -7.83 6.52 -0.14
CA TYR A 51 -9.04 6.31 0.66
C TYR A 51 -9.85 7.59 0.83
N LEU A 52 -9.20 8.70 1.21
CA LEU A 52 -9.87 9.98 1.41
C LEU A 52 -10.46 10.51 0.09
N ARG A 53 -9.72 10.39 -1.02
CA ARG A 53 -10.15 10.85 -2.35
C ARG A 53 -11.34 10.03 -2.86
N TYR A 54 -11.25 8.70 -2.82
CA TYR A 54 -12.36 7.81 -3.20
C TYR A 54 -13.60 8.04 -2.34
N SER A 55 -13.44 8.14 -1.03
CA SER A 55 -14.55 8.43 -0.11
C SER A 55 -15.23 9.76 -0.47
N GLN A 56 -14.44 10.78 -0.80
CA GLN A 56 -14.98 12.07 -1.21
C GLN A 56 -15.73 11.96 -2.54
N HIS A 57 -15.15 11.34 -3.57
CA HIS A 57 -15.79 11.15 -4.86
C HIS A 57 -17.08 10.33 -4.75
N ALA A 58 -17.07 9.22 -4.00
CA ALA A 58 -18.24 8.36 -3.78
C ALA A 58 -19.42 9.14 -3.17
N ILE A 59 -19.14 9.97 -2.16
CA ILE A 59 -20.16 10.72 -1.44
C ILE A 59 -20.68 11.90 -2.27
N ALA A 60 -19.76 12.63 -2.90
CA ALA A 60 -20.07 13.88 -3.59
C ALA A 60 -20.67 13.67 -4.98
N ALA A 61 -20.37 12.58 -5.67
CA ALA A 61 -20.86 12.29 -7.01
C ALA A 61 -22.38 12.51 -7.14
N THR A 62 -22.81 13.15 -8.22
CA THR A 62 -24.22 13.36 -8.59
C THR A 62 -24.41 13.13 -10.10
N GLY A 63 -25.67 13.02 -10.54
CA GLY A 63 -26.00 12.80 -11.96
C GLY A 63 -26.67 11.44 -12.23
N ILE A 64 -26.99 11.20 -13.49
CA ILE A 64 -27.80 10.03 -13.89
C ILE A 64 -27.00 8.71 -13.79
N ASP A 65 -25.70 8.76 -14.08
CA ASP A 65 -24.78 7.61 -14.05
C ASP A 65 -24.10 7.42 -12.68
N ARG A 66 -24.47 8.25 -11.69
CA ARG A 66 -23.89 8.28 -10.34
C ARG A 66 -23.85 6.90 -9.68
N ALA A 67 -24.93 6.13 -9.79
CA ALA A 67 -25.15 4.98 -8.93
C ALA A 67 -24.05 3.92 -9.05
N GLN A 68 -23.61 3.63 -10.28
CA GLN A 68 -22.54 2.67 -10.53
C GLN A 68 -21.17 3.24 -10.12
N VAL A 69 -20.86 4.47 -10.53
CA VAL A 69 -19.59 5.13 -10.24
C VAL A 69 -19.36 5.29 -8.72
N ALA A 70 -20.39 5.68 -7.97
CA ALA A 70 -20.30 5.83 -6.52
C ALA A 70 -20.18 4.49 -5.79
N ALA A 71 -20.75 3.41 -6.34
CA ALA A 71 -20.58 2.07 -5.78
C ALA A 71 -19.12 1.62 -5.92
N GLU A 72 -18.56 1.76 -7.12
CA GLU A 72 -17.15 1.47 -7.42
C GLU A 72 -16.20 2.24 -6.48
N PHE A 73 -16.40 3.55 -6.37
CA PHE A 73 -15.59 4.38 -5.48
C PHE A 73 -15.73 4.01 -4.00
N THR A 74 -16.86 3.47 -3.57
CA THR A 74 -17.05 3.02 -2.18
C THR A 74 -16.31 1.70 -1.92
N GLU A 75 -16.31 0.81 -2.91
CA GLU A 75 -15.56 -0.45 -2.88
C GLU A 75 -14.06 -0.17 -2.80
N HIS A 76 -13.52 0.59 -3.76
CA HIS A 76 -12.10 0.96 -3.78
C HIS A 76 -11.69 1.69 -2.51
N ALA A 77 -12.48 2.66 -2.00
CA ALA A 77 -12.19 3.29 -0.71
C ALA A 77 -11.99 2.26 0.42
N THR A 78 -12.80 1.21 0.46
CA THR A 78 -12.68 0.18 1.50
C THR A 78 -11.39 -0.61 1.36
N GLN A 79 -11.00 -0.97 0.14
CA GLN A 79 -9.75 -1.68 -0.18
C GLN A 79 -8.52 -0.81 0.15
N GLU A 80 -8.52 0.45 -0.26
CA GLU A 80 -7.45 1.44 0.01
C GLU A 80 -7.19 1.63 1.50
N MET A 81 -8.25 1.72 2.32
CA MET A 81 -8.08 1.73 3.77
C MET A 81 -7.42 0.43 4.26
N GLN A 82 -7.82 -0.71 3.73
CA GLN A 82 -7.28 -2.00 4.11
C GLN A 82 -5.80 -2.15 3.73
N HIS A 83 -5.39 -1.65 2.55
CA HIS A 83 -4.00 -1.60 2.10
C HIS A 83 -3.14 -0.76 3.05
N GLY A 84 -3.60 0.45 3.38
CA GLY A 84 -2.92 1.34 4.34
C GLY A 84 -2.76 0.70 5.71
N LEU A 85 -3.77 -0.04 6.17
CA LEU A 85 -3.72 -0.79 7.43
C LEU A 85 -2.71 -1.96 7.38
N TRP A 86 -2.63 -2.70 6.28
CA TRP A 86 -1.60 -3.76 6.13
C TRP A 86 -0.20 -3.18 6.17
N ALA A 87 0.05 -2.09 5.45
CA ALA A 87 1.34 -1.41 5.45
C ALA A 87 1.70 -0.88 6.85
N ALA A 88 0.74 -0.27 7.54
CA ALA A 88 0.92 0.22 8.91
C ALA A 88 1.22 -0.92 9.90
N GLU A 89 0.49 -2.04 9.82
CA GLU A 89 0.78 -3.19 10.66
C GLU A 89 2.18 -3.73 10.37
N ARG A 90 2.60 -3.75 9.10
CA ARG A 90 3.95 -4.15 8.72
C ARG A 90 5.02 -3.22 9.28
N VAL A 91 4.81 -1.90 9.28
CA VAL A 91 5.70 -0.94 9.95
C VAL A 91 5.86 -1.28 11.43
N SER A 92 4.77 -1.58 12.13
CA SER A 92 4.82 -1.94 13.55
C SER A 92 5.57 -3.26 13.80
N GLN A 93 5.36 -4.28 12.96
CA GLN A 93 6.09 -5.55 13.04
C GLN A 93 7.60 -5.38 12.86
N LEU A 94 8.02 -4.37 12.10
CA LEU A 94 9.43 -4.03 11.91
C LEU A 94 10.00 -3.16 13.04
N GLY A 95 9.21 -2.85 14.07
CA GLY A 95 9.61 -1.99 15.19
C GLY A 95 9.52 -0.50 14.89
N GLY A 96 8.93 -0.12 13.75
CA GLY A 96 8.65 1.27 13.41
C GLY A 96 7.35 1.78 14.02
N LYS A 97 7.14 3.09 13.93
CA LYS A 97 5.87 3.73 14.28
C LYS A 97 5.08 4.02 13.00
N PRO A 98 3.87 3.45 12.82
CA PRO A 98 3.01 3.78 11.70
C PRO A 98 2.57 5.25 11.80
N ASP A 99 2.71 5.99 10.71
CA ASP A 99 2.43 7.42 10.67
C ASP A 99 1.15 7.72 9.86
N PHE A 100 0.08 7.99 10.60
CA PHE A 100 -1.22 8.44 10.09
C PHE A 100 -1.44 9.95 10.27
N ASP A 101 -0.42 10.73 10.62
CA ASP A 101 -0.59 12.15 10.90
C ASP A 101 -1.11 12.89 9.65
N PRO A 102 -2.33 13.45 9.68
CA PRO A 102 -2.92 14.10 8.52
C PRO A 102 -2.13 15.33 8.06
N THR A 103 -1.29 15.91 8.94
CA THR A 103 -0.46 17.06 8.59
C THR A 103 0.72 16.69 7.69
N THR A 104 1.16 15.43 7.70
CA THR A 104 2.33 14.96 6.95
C THR A 104 1.99 14.04 5.77
N LEU A 105 0.73 13.62 5.63
CA LEU A 105 0.30 12.72 4.55
C LEU A 105 0.71 13.23 3.16
N LYS A 106 0.45 14.51 2.87
CA LYS A 106 0.77 15.13 1.57
C LYS A 106 2.27 15.07 1.23
N GLU A 107 3.14 15.13 2.24
CA GLU A 107 4.59 15.14 2.03
C GLU A 107 5.15 13.75 1.70
N ARG A 108 4.45 12.69 2.13
CA ARG A 108 4.86 11.29 1.98
C ARG A 108 4.12 10.54 0.87
N SER A 109 2.89 10.94 0.57
CA SER A 109 2.04 10.32 -0.45
C SER A 109 2.66 10.45 -1.83
N HIS A 110 2.59 9.38 -2.64
CA HIS A 110 2.95 9.42 -4.05
C HIS A 110 1.82 9.97 -4.93
N THR A 111 0.57 9.94 -4.43
CA THR A 111 -0.61 10.46 -5.14
C THR A 111 -1.10 11.77 -4.52
N GLU A 112 -1.87 12.53 -5.29
CA GLU A 112 -2.46 13.79 -4.85
C GLU A 112 -3.92 13.61 -4.40
N TYR A 113 -4.35 14.46 -3.47
CA TYR A 113 -5.77 14.62 -3.13
C TYR A 113 -6.41 15.62 -4.10
N VAL A 114 -6.93 15.12 -5.22
CA VAL A 114 -7.61 15.93 -6.25
C VAL A 114 -9.10 15.62 -6.22
N THR A 115 -9.91 16.66 -6.13
CA THR A 115 -11.38 16.58 -6.18
C THR A 115 -11.92 17.42 -7.34
N THR A 116 -13.10 17.08 -7.85
CA THR A 116 -13.72 17.73 -9.02
C THR A 116 -15.13 18.22 -8.71
N ASP A 117 -15.78 18.88 -9.67
CA ASP A 117 -17.20 19.21 -9.60
C ASP A 117 -18.05 17.96 -9.39
N GLU A 118 -19.10 18.04 -8.55
CA GLU A 118 -19.95 16.90 -8.20
C GLU A 118 -20.68 16.25 -9.39
N THR A 119 -20.81 16.95 -10.52
CA THR A 119 -21.44 16.44 -11.74
C THR A 119 -20.44 15.86 -12.75
N ASP A 120 -19.14 16.06 -12.55
CA ASP A 120 -18.09 15.61 -13.48
C ASP A 120 -17.54 14.23 -13.12
N LEU A 121 -18.41 13.22 -13.24
CA LEU A 121 -18.08 11.82 -12.96
C LEU A 121 -16.90 11.32 -13.80
N LYS A 122 -16.80 11.78 -15.05
CA LYS A 122 -15.70 11.41 -15.95
C LYS A 122 -14.37 11.90 -15.41
N ARG A 123 -14.30 13.14 -14.91
CA ARG A 123 -13.08 13.67 -14.31
C ARG A 123 -12.73 12.94 -13.01
N MET A 124 -13.70 12.60 -12.16
CA MET A 124 -13.46 11.79 -10.95
C MET A 124 -12.80 10.44 -11.31
N LEU A 125 -13.35 9.73 -12.30
CA LEU A 125 -12.81 8.46 -12.80
C LEU A 125 -11.38 8.63 -13.32
N GLN A 126 -11.13 9.69 -14.10
CA GLN A 126 -9.80 9.98 -14.64
C GLN A 126 -8.76 10.25 -13.54
N GLU A 127 -9.11 11.04 -12.52
CA GLU A 127 -8.19 11.36 -11.43
C GLU A 127 -7.87 10.13 -10.57
N ASN A 128 -8.85 9.27 -10.31
CA ASN A 128 -8.61 7.99 -9.64
C ASN A 128 -7.74 7.07 -10.51
N LEU A 129 -8.02 6.94 -11.81
CA LEU A 129 -7.21 6.09 -12.69
C LEU A 129 -5.76 6.58 -12.81
N ILE A 130 -5.54 7.90 -12.81
CA ILE A 130 -4.18 8.47 -12.77
C ILE A 130 -3.48 8.07 -11.47
N ALA A 131 -4.18 8.13 -10.34
CA ALA A 131 -3.64 7.72 -9.06
C ALA A 131 -3.27 6.23 -9.04
N GLU A 132 -4.15 5.33 -9.52
CA GLU A 132 -3.83 3.89 -9.54
C GLU A 132 -2.61 3.59 -10.40
N ARG A 133 -2.48 4.25 -11.55
CA ARG A 133 -1.30 4.07 -12.40
C ARG A 133 -0.01 4.54 -11.74
N ILE A 134 -0.07 5.56 -10.89
CA ILE A 134 1.06 6.00 -10.07
C ILE A 134 1.38 4.90 -9.04
N VAL A 135 0.39 4.42 -8.30
CA VAL A 135 0.54 3.37 -7.27
C VAL A 135 1.11 2.07 -7.86
N ILE A 136 0.54 1.58 -8.97
CA ILE A 136 1.05 0.41 -9.70
C ILE A 136 2.53 0.57 -10.01
N THR A 137 2.92 1.71 -10.57
CA THR A 137 4.31 1.96 -10.96
C THR A 137 5.23 2.03 -9.73
N THR A 138 4.83 2.74 -8.68
CA THR A 138 5.67 2.88 -7.48
C THR A 138 5.80 1.56 -6.74
N TYR A 139 4.75 0.74 -6.67
CA TYR A 139 4.79 -0.53 -5.94
C TYR A 139 5.56 -1.59 -6.70
N GLN A 140 5.47 -1.63 -8.02
CA GLN A 140 6.36 -2.45 -8.84
C GLN A 140 7.85 -2.11 -8.60
N GLU A 141 8.21 -0.82 -8.46
CA GLU A 141 9.59 -0.43 -8.10
C GLU A 141 9.96 -0.84 -6.68
N MET A 142 9.06 -0.69 -5.70
CA MET A 142 9.30 -1.15 -4.32
C MET A 142 9.50 -2.66 -4.24
N ILE A 143 8.68 -3.45 -4.93
CA ILE A 143 8.77 -4.90 -5.01
C ILE A 143 10.13 -5.32 -5.59
N ARG A 144 10.56 -4.68 -6.69
CA ARG A 144 11.89 -4.89 -7.28
C ARG A 144 13.03 -4.55 -6.31
N TRP A 145 12.90 -3.43 -5.60
CA TRP A 145 13.91 -2.97 -4.64
C TRP A 145 14.02 -3.90 -3.42
N ILE A 146 12.91 -4.38 -2.86
CA ILE A 146 12.89 -5.30 -1.73
C ILE A 146 13.52 -6.64 -2.14
N GLY A 147 13.18 -7.15 -3.33
CA GLY A 147 13.65 -8.42 -3.85
C GLY A 147 13.50 -9.55 -2.83
N GLU A 148 14.60 -10.26 -2.52
CA GLU A 148 14.60 -11.38 -1.57
C GLU A 148 14.92 -10.97 -0.12
N SER A 149 15.17 -9.68 0.14
CA SER A 149 15.63 -9.19 1.46
C SER A 149 14.54 -9.19 2.53
N ASP A 150 13.28 -9.02 2.12
CA ASP A 150 12.09 -9.15 2.97
C ASP A 150 10.91 -9.76 2.19
N PRO A 151 10.81 -11.09 2.13
CA PRO A 151 9.76 -11.77 1.36
C PRO A 151 8.35 -11.57 1.95
N THR A 152 8.22 -11.15 3.21
CA THR A 152 6.91 -10.88 3.80
C THR A 152 6.39 -9.53 3.34
N THR A 153 7.24 -8.50 3.37
CA THR A 153 6.86 -7.18 2.83
C THR A 153 6.63 -7.23 1.33
N ARG A 154 7.48 -7.96 0.58
CA ARG A 154 7.28 -8.14 -0.86
C ARG A 154 5.91 -8.73 -1.18
N ARG A 155 5.55 -9.86 -0.55
CA ARG A 155 4.26 -10.53 -0.80
C ARG A 155 3.06 -9.66 -0.44
N MET A 156 3.17 -8.85 0.61
CA MET A 156 2.12 -7.89 0.97
C MET A 156 1.95 -6.84 -0.13
N LEU A 157 3.04 -6.26 -0.63
CA LEU A 157 2.97 -5.28 -1.72
C LEU A 157 2.53 -5.90 -3.05
N GLU A 158 2.92 -7.15 -3.35
CA GLU A 158 2.44 -7.89 -4.53
C GLU A 158 0.92 -8.10 -4.48
N ARG A 159 0.36 -8.36 -3.29
CA ARG A 159 -1.08 -8.44 -3.10
C ARG A 159 -1.76 -7.08 -3.30
N ILE A 160 -1.23 -6.03 -2.69
CA ILE A 160 -1.80 -4.69 -2.89
C ILE A 160 -1.76 -4.33 -4.38
N LEU A 161 -0.62 -4.55 -5.05
CA LEU A 161 -0.46 -4.34 -6.48
C LEU A 161 -1.52 -5.08 -7.32
N GLU A 162 -1.85 -6.32 -6.98
CA GLU A 162 -2.91 -7.08 -7.66
C GLU A 162 -4.27 -6.37 -7.55
N GLU A 163 -4.63 -5.91 -6.34
CA GLU A 163 -5.88 -5.16 -6.09
C GLU A 163 -5.86 -3.78 -6.82
N GLU A 164 -4.71 -3.08 -6.90
CA GLU A 164 -4.61 -1.81 -7.65
C GLU A 164 -4.66 -1.97 -9.16
N GLU A 165 -4.14 -3.08 -9.71
CA GLU A 165 -4.27 -3.40 -11.13
C GLU A 165 -5.73 -3.70 -11.50
N GLU A 166 -6.51 -4.33 -10.60
CA GLU A 166 -7.96 -4.52 -10.73
C GLU A 166 -8.69 -3.17 -10.69
N HIS A 167 -8.40 -2.31 -9.68
CA HIS A 167 -8.99 -0.97 -9.61
C HIS A 167 -8.78 -0.16 -10.89
N ALA A 168 -7.58 -0.20 -11.47
CA ALA A 168 -7.28 0.49 -12.71
C ALA A 168 -8.06 -0.05 -13.92
N ASP A 169 -8.32 -1.36 -13.97
CA ASP A 169 -9.12 -2.01 -15.01
C ASP A 169 -10.60 -1.59 -14.89
N ASP A 170 -11.17 -1.66 -13.69
CA ASP A 170 -12.56 -1.27 -13.42
C ASP A 170 -12.84 0.19 -13.79
N LEU A 171 -11.92 1.11 -13.45
CA LEU A 171 -12.02 2.52 -13.84
C LEU A 171 -11.89 2.73 -15.35
N SER A 172 -11.04 1.94 -16.01
CA SER A 172 -10.85 2.00 -17.46
C SER A 172 -12.11 1.52 -18.19
N ASP A 173 -12.75 0.46 -17.68
CA ASP A 173 -14.04 -0.05 -18.18
C ASP A 173 -15.16 0.98 -18.03
N LEU A 174 -15.26 1.65 -16.88
CA LEU A 174 -16.22 2.75 -16.67
C LEU A 174 -15.96 3.95 -17.59
N LEU A 175 -14.70 4.20 -17.95
CA LEU A 175 -14.30 5.23 -18.91
C LEU A 175 -14.46 4.79 -20.38
N GLY A 176 -14.55 3.48 -20.63
CA GLY A 176 -14.59 2.87 -21.95
C GLY A 176 -13.31 3.07 -22.75
N ILE A 177 -12.13 2.95 -22.11
CA ILE A 177 -10.81 3.15 -22.73
C ILE A 177 -9.90 1.92 -22.63
#